data_AF-A0A2N3RNR4-F1
#
_entry.id   AF-A0A2N3RNR4-F1
#
_cell.length_a   1.000
_cell.length_b   1.000
_cell.length_c   1.000
_cell.angle_alpha   90.00
_cell.angle_beta   90.00
_cell.angle_gamma   90.00
#
_symmetry.space_group_name_H-M   'P 1'
#
loop_
_entity.id
_entity.type
_entity.pdbx_description
1 polymer ?
#
loop_
_entity_poly.entity_id
_entity_poly.type
_entity_poly.pdbx_seq_one_letter_code
_entity_poly.pdbx_strand_id
1 'polypeptide(L)'
;MTAQEGSGRFHHVFVTLKGADKKHALFVDLSPSELKKRFVRPYKQGKPVLLIDHTVVQTRDITWTSIRVTPQAAEPTLERLQEDSRRHTDELNNMGGSLMFLGHFFWSNDDLLEEGSDVTGSYIHGPPGEASSFSRLVSWLADNVGKALIGLLFAIALAFLLAWFGLKK
;
A
#
# COMPACT_ATOMS: atom_id res chain seq x y z
N MET A 1 -21.73 3.05 12.57
CA MET A 1 -20.85 4.08 13.16
C MET A 1 -20.08 3.44 14.30
N THR A 2 -18.89 2.94 14.02
CA THR A 2 -17.95 2.48 15.05
C THR A 2 -16.84 3.51 15.11
N ALA A 3 -17.05 4.56 15.92
CA ALA A 3 -15.99 5.42 16.39
C ALA A 3 -15.08 4.54 17.26
N GLN A 4 -13.90 4.19 16.73
CA GLN A 4 -12.99 3.31 17.44
C GLN A 4 -11.91 4.14 18.13
N GLU A 5 -12.10 4.32 19.43
CA GLU A 5 -11.07 4.74 20.37
C GLU A 5 -9.88 3.76 20.28
N GLY A 6 -8.73 4.23 19.79
CA GLY A 6 -7.56 3.36 19.65
C GLY A 6 -6.35 4.07 19.05
N SER A 7 -5.72 4.93 19.86
CA SER A 7 -4.59 5.82 19.50
C SER A 7 -4.97 6.82 18.41
N GLY A 8 -5.00 8.12 18.69
CA GLY A 8 -5.48 9.17 17.76
C GLY A 8 -4.63 9.32 16.47
N ARG A 9 -4.65 8.30 15.62
CA ARG A 9 -3.93 8.16 14.35
C ARG A 9 -4.79 7.34 13.40
N PHE A 10 -5.30 8.01 12.38
CA PHE A 10 -6.14 7.45 11.35
C PHE A 10 -5.28 7.15 10.13
N HIS A 11 -5.38 5.93 9.59
CA HIS A 11 -4.61 5.51 8.43
C HIS A 11 -5.48 5.54 7.19
N HIS A 12 -4.98 6.21 6.16
CA HIS A 12 -5.63 6.34 4.86
C HIS A 12 -4.75 5.68 3.81
N VAL A 13 -5.38 4.89 2.94
CA VAL A 13 -4.71 4.14 1.88
C VAL A 13 -5.09 4.74 0.55
N PHE A 14 -4.10 5.15 -0.21
CA PHE A 14 -4.24 5.67 -1.56
C PHE A 14 -3.56 4.75 -2.55
N VAL A 15 -4.19 4.57 -3.70
CA VAL A 15 -3.65 3.73 -4.78
C VAL A 15 -3.84 4.39 -6.13
N THR A 16 -2.99 4.02 -7.07
CA THR A 16 -3.27 4.17 -8.50
C THR A 16 -3.47 2.78 -9.07
N LEU A 17 -4.55 2.61 -9.82
CA LEU A 17 -4.86 1.36 -10.50
C LEU A 17 -4.36 1.40 -11.95
N LYS A 18 -4.08 0.24 -12.51
CA LYS A 18 -3.66 0.10 -13.90
C LYS A 18 -4.74 0.67 -14.83
N GLY A 19 -4.33 1.59 -15.69
CA GLY A 19 -5.24 2.28 -16.62
C GLY A 19 -6.01 3.46 -15.99
N ALA A 20 -5.76 3.76 -14.72
CA ALA A 20 -6.23 5.00 -14.09
C ALA A 20 -5.08 6.00 -13.99
N ASP A 21 -5.36 7.26 -14.32
CA ASP A 21 -4.39 8.36 -14.22
C ASP A 21 -4.47 9.09 -12.88
N LYS A 22 -5.55 8.89 -12.12
CA LYS A 22 -5.78 9.53 -10.82
C LYS A 22 -5.44 8.59 -9.67
N LYS A 23 -4.93 9.18 -8.59
CA LYS A 23 -4.79 8.52 -7.28
C LYS A 23 -6.15 8.54 -6.59
N HIS A 24 -6.51 7.42 -5.99
CA HIS A 24 -7.79 7.26 -5.32
C HIS A 24 -7.60 6.76 -3.89
N ALA A 25 -8.40 7.30 -2.97
CA ALA A 25 -8.53 6.80 -1.62
C ALA A 25 -9.28 5.47 -1.64
N LEU A 26 -8.54 4.40 -1.31
CA LEU A 26 -9.07 3.04 -1.23
C LEU A 26 -9.69 2.76 0.14
N PHE A 27 -9.05 3.26 1.20
CA PHE A 27 -9.57 3.20 2.55
C PHE A 27 -9.25 4.50 3.28
N VAL A 28 -10.18 4.91 4.14
CA VAL A 28 -9.99 6.01 5.07
C VAL A 28 -10.25 5.54 6.50
N ASP A 29 -9.67 6.26 7.46
CA ASP A 29 -9.92 6.09 8.89
C ASP A 29 -9.66 4.69 9.45
N LEU A 30 -8.68 3.97 8.88
CA LEU A 30 -8.32 2.66 9.40
C LEU A 30 -7.49 2.78 10.67
N SER A 31 -7.80 1.95 11.66
CA SER A 31 -6.87 1.67 12.75
C SER A 31 -5.66 0.87 12.25
N PRO A 32 -4.54 0.85 12.99
CA PRO A 32 -3.36 0.07 12.60
C PRO A 32 -3.63 -1.43 12.38
N SER A 33 -4.56 -2.02 13.14
CA SER A 33 -4.91 -3.43 13.03
C SER A 33 -5.78 -3.71 11.80
N GLU A 34 -6.73 -2.81 11.51
CA GLU A 34 -7.56 -2.88 10.32
C GLU A 34 -6.75 -2.65 9.04
N LEU A 35 -5.84 -1.68 9.03
CA LEU A 35 -4.91 -1.46 7.92
C LEU A 35 -4.15 -2.75 7.59
N LYS A 36 -3.61 -3.41 8.63
CA LYS A 36 -2.89 -4.68 8.47
C LYS A 36 -3.78 -5.78 7.89
N LYS A 37 -4.99 -5.93 8.42
CA LYS A 37 -5.92 -7.01 8.05
C LYS A 37 -6.53 -6.80 6.67
N ARG A 38 -6.99 -5.59 6.37
CA ARG A 38 -7.81 -5.26 5.20
C ARG A 38 -6.98 -4.92 3.97
N PHE A 39 -5.80 -4.32 4.14
CA PHE A 39 -4.98 -3.88 3.02
C PHE A 39 -3.59 -4.53 2.99
N VAL A 40 -2.77 -4.35 4.03
CA VAL A 40 -1.34 -4.72 3.97
C VAL A 40 -1.15 -6.23 3.78
N ARG A 41 -1.87 -7.08 4.52
CA ARG A 41 -1.74 -8.53 4.39
C ARG A 41 -2.23 -9.02 3.01
N PRO A 42 -3.43 -8.66 2.52
CA PRO A 42 -3.84 -8.98 1.16
C PRO A 42 -2.87 -8.47 0.09
N TYR A 43 -2.40 -7.23 0.20
CA TYR A 43 -1.42 -6.64 -0.71
C TYR A 43 -0.13 -7.46 -0.79
N LYS A 44 0.49 -7.78 0.36
CA LYS A 44 1.71 -8.60 0.40
C LYS A 44 1.49 -10.02 -0.15
N GLN A 45 0.28 -10.55 -0.02
CA GLN A 45 -0.10 -11.86 -0.54
C GLN A 45 -0.53 -11.82 -2.01
N GLY A 46 -0.69 -10.65 -2.62
CA GLY A 46 -1.21 -10.51 -3.99
C GLY A 46 -2.67 -10.94 -4.10
N LYS A 47 -3.43 -10.84 -3.01
CA LYS A 47 -4.86 -11.21 -2.94
C LYS A 47 -5.74 -9.99 -3.21
N PRO A 48 -6.97 -10.20 -3.73
CA PRO A 48 -7.93 -9.11 -3.87
C PRO A 48 -8.28 -8.51 -2.50
N VAL A 49 -8.62 -7.23 -2.52
CA VAL A 49 -9.05 -6.43 -1.39
C VAL A 49 -10.53 -6.11 -1.59
N LEU A 50 -11.32 -6.26 -0.52
CA LEU A 50 -12.75 -5.94 -0.51
C LEU A 50 -12.97 -4.57 0.13
N LEU A 51 -13.61 -3.69 -0.61
CA LEU A 51 -14.00 -2.37 -0.16
C LEU A 51 -15.33 -2.39 0.61
N ILE A 52 -15.64 -1.28 1.27
CA ILE A 52 -16.86 -1.15 2.10
C ILE A 52 -18.12 -1.19 1.23
N ASP A 53 -18.03 -0.67 0.00
CA ASP A 53 -19.09 -0.68 -1.02
C ASP A 53 -19.23 -2.02 -1.75
N HIS A 54 -18.60 -3.09 -1.25
CA HIS A 54 -18.54 -4.42 -1.86
C HIS A 54 -17.77 -4.50 -3.19
N THR A 55 -17.08 -3.43 -3.58
CA THR A 55 -16.20 -3.46 -4.76
C THR A 55 -14.95 -4.28 -4.46
N VAL A 56 -14.54 -5.12 -5.41
CA VAL A 56 -13.33 -5.94 -5.32
C VAL A 56 -12.21 -5.30 -6.12
N VAL A 57 -11.13 -4.94 -5.43
CA VAL A 57 -9.91 -4.40 -6.07
C VAL A 57 -8.83 -5.46 -6.10
N GLN A 58 -8.34 -5.74 -7.30
CA GLN A 58 -7.24 -6.68 -7.50
C GLN A 58 -5.92 -6.00 -7.15
N THR A 59 -5.19 -6.52 -6.16
CA THR A 59 -3.93 -5.87 -5.71
C THR A 59 -2.84 -5.88 -6.78
N ARG A 60 -2.87 -6.85 -7.70
CA ARG A 60 -1.98 -6.89 -8.88
C ARG A 60 -2.17 -5.73 -9.86
N ASP A 61 -3.35 -5.09 -9.83
CA ASP A 61 -3.64 -3.95 -10.69
C ASP A 61 -3.20 -2.63 -10.04
N ILE A 62 -2.68 -2.66 -8.81
CA ILE A 62 -2.14 -1.49 -8.13
C ILE A 62 -0.74 -1.20 -8.67
N THR A 63 -0.57 -0.02 -9.28
CA THR A 63 0.70 0.46 -9.84
C THR A 63 1.44 1.39 -8.88
N TRP A 64 0.73 2.03 -7.96
CA TRP A 64 1.27 2.92 -6.94
C TRP A 64 0.46 2.84 -5.66
N THR A 65 1.10 3.06 -4.51
CA THR A 65 0.45 3.02 -3.19
C THR A 65 1.08 4.04 -2.25
N SER A 66 0.25 4.72 -1.48
CA SER A 66 0.65 5.50 -0.30
C SER A 66 -0.25 5.18 0.88
N ILE A 67 0.34 5.12 2.06
CA ILE A 67 -0.36 5.00 3.34
C ILE A 67 -0.05 6.27 4.13
N ARG A 68 -1.06 7.09 4.39
CA ARG A 68 -0.95 8.34 5.13
C ARG A 68 -1.52 8.18 6.52
N VAL A 69 -0.91 8.85 7.50
CA VAL A 69 -1.38 8.91 8.88
C VAL A 69 -1.72 10.34 9.26
N THR A 70 -2.96 10.55 9.71
CA THR A 70 -3.46 11.83 10.22
C THR A 70 -3.83 11.71 11.70
N PRO A 71 -3.71 12.80 12.49
CA PRO A 71 -4.14 12.80 13.89
C PRO A 71 -5.67 12.84 14.05
N GLN A 72 -6.38 13.29 13.03
CA GLN A 72 -7.84 13.41 12.98
C GLN A 72 -8.41 12.52 11.88
N ALA A 73 -9.70 12.20 12.00
CA ALA A 73 -10.41 11.43 10.99
C ALA A 73 -10.54 12.21 9.66
N ALA A 74 -10.92 11.51 8.59
CA ALA A 74 -11.08 12.07 7.25
C ALA A 74 -12.05 13.26 7.24
N GLU A 75 -13.26 13.08 7.77
CA GLU A 75 -14.34 14.06 7.75
C GLU A 75 -13.95 15.43 8.34
N PRO A 76 -13.49 15.54 9.61
CA PRO A 76 -13.09 16.84 10.16
C PRO A 76 -11.88 17.45 9.44
N THR A 77 -11.00 16.62 8.88
CA THR A 77 -9.86 17.11 8.09
C THR A 77 -10.34 17.74 6.78
N LEU A 78 -11.29 17.10 6.09
CA LEU A 78 -11.89 17.60 4.86
C LEU A 78 -12.73 18.87 5.09
N GLU A 79 -13.48 18.93 6.19
CA GLU A 79 -14.21 20.14 6.58
C GLU A 79 -13.26 21.31 6.81
N ARG A 80 -12.16 21.10 7.54
CA ARG A 80 -11.13 22.12 7.75
C ARG A 80 -10.54 22.60 6.42
N LEU A 81 -10.20 21.69 5.52
CA LEU A 81 -9.66 22.04 4.20
C LEU A 81 -10.65 22.84 3.36
N GLN A 82 -11.94 22.48 3.44
CA GLN A 82 -13.00 23.22 2.78
C GLN A 82 -13.16 24.63 3.36
N GLU A 83 -13.12 24.78 4.68
CA GLU A 83 -13.19 26.08 5.33
C GLU A 83 -11.98 26.96 5.03
N ASP A 84 -10.76 26.39 5.06
CA ASP A 84 -9.53 27.10 4.75
C ASP A 84 -9.55 27.59 3.29
N SER A 85 -10.04 26.76 2.35
CA SER A 85 -10.21 27.15 0.95
C SER A 85 -11.28 28.24 0.76
N ARG A 86 -12.39 28.17 1.48
CA ARG A 86 -13.43 29.22 1.46
C ARG A 86 -12.87 30.54 1.99
N ARG A 87 -12.23 30.53 3.16
CA ARG A 87 -11.60 31.73 3.75
C ARG A 87 -10.59 32.36 2.80
N HIS A 88 -9.74 31.56 2.18
CA HIS A 88 -8.77 32.06 1.20
C HIS A 88 -9.44 32.69 -0.04
N THR A 89 -10.50 32.07 -0.54
CA THR A 89 -11.26 32.61 -1.67
C THR A 89 -11.95 33.93 -1.30
N ASP A 90 -12.53 34.00 -0.11
CA ASP A 90 -13.19 35.20 0.40
C ASP A 90 -12.18 36.35 0.60
N GLU A 91 -10.98 36.06 1.12
CA GLU A 91 -9.90 37.03 1.20
C GLU A 91 -9.52 37.60 -0.17
N LEU A 92 -9.33 36.74 -1.19
CA LEU A 92 -9.03 37.18 -2.56
C LEU A 92 -10.15 38.04 -3.16
N ASN A 93 -11.41 37.69 -2.91
CA ASN A 93 -12.57 38.44 -3.38
C ASN A 93 -12.71 39.79 -2.66
N ASN A 94 -12.34 39.87 -1.38
CA ASN A 94 -12.37 41.10 -0.59
C ASN A 94 -11.21 42.06 -0.90
N MET A 95 -10.14 41.60 -1.57
CA MET A 95 -9.01 42.43 -2.00
C MET A 95 -9.32 43.37 -3.19
N GLY A 96 -10.57 43.41 -3.66
CA GLY A 96 -11.10 44.57 -4.38
C GLY A 96 -10.81 44.64 -5.88
N GLY A 97 -10.81 43.50 -6.57
CA GLY A 97 -10.75 43.44 -8.04
C GLY A 97 -12.13 43.28 -8.70
N SER A 98 -12.25 43.65 -9.98
CA SER A 98 -13.43 43.33 -10.83
C SER A 98 -13.60 41.82 -11.10
N LEU A 99 -12.64 41.00 -10.67
CA LEU A 99 -12.61 39.56 -10.86
C LEU A 99 -12.99 38.87 -9.55
N MET A 100 -14.04 38.06 -9.60
CA MET A 100 -14.38 37.12 -8.53
C MET A 100 -13.68 35.78 -8.78
N PHE A 101 -13.02 35.26 -7.77
CA PHE A 101 -12.44 33.93 -7.76
C PHE A 101 -13.49 32.91 -7.29
N LEU A 102 -13.69 31.86 -8.06
CA LEU A 102 -14.45 30.68 -7.64
C LEU A 102 -13.48 29.68 -6.98
N GLY A 103 -13.74 29.36 -5.71
CA GLY A 103 -12.94 28.42 -4.93
C GLY A 103 -13.19 26.95 -5.27
N HIS A 104 -12.53 26.05 -4.56
CA HIS A 104 -12.73 24.61 -4.72
C HIS A 104 -14.01 24.15 -3.99
N PHE A 105 -14.98 23.63 -4.74
CA PHE A 105 -16.32 23.34 -4.19
C PHE A 105 -16.49 21.92 -3.64
N PHE A 106 -15.69 20.94 -4.09
CA PHE A 106 -15.92 19.52 -3.82
C PHE A 106 -14.67 18.86 -3.26
N TRP A 107 -14.66 18.65 -1.94
CA TRP A 107 -13.61 17.91 -1.27
C TRP A 107 -13.99 16.43 -1.17
N SER A 108 -13.03 15.57 -1.44
CA SER A 108 -13.16 14.13 -1.51
C SER A 108 -12.07 13.46 -0.69
N ASN A 109 -12.24 12.18 -0.36
CA ASN A 109 -11.20 11.44 0.35
C ASN A 109 -9.85 11.42 -0.40
N ASP A 110 -9.85 11.59 -1.73
CA ASP A 110 -8.61 11.67 -2.52
C ASP A 110 -7.75 12.88 -2.11
N ASP A 111 -8.37 13.96 -1.63
CA ASP A 111 -7.70 15.21 -1.24
C ASP A 111 -6.95 15.10 0.09
N LEU A 112 -7.21 14.03 0.86
CA LEU A 112 -6.43 13.68 2.05
C LEU A 112 -5.03 13.15 1.73
N LEU A 113 -4.70 12.96 0.45
CA LEU A 113 -3.40 12.44 0.03
C LEU A 113 -2.24 13.34 0.48
N GLU A 114 -2.46 14.65 0.49
CA GLU A 114 -1.46 15.65 0.88
C GLU A 114 -1.40 15.86 2.39
N GLU A 115 -2.36 15.29 3.14
CA GLU A 115 -2.46 15.43 4.58
C GLU A 115 -1.68 14.33 5.34
N GLY A 116 -1.05 14.74 6.44
CA GLY A 116 -0.40 13.83 7.37
C GLY A 116 0.94 13.26 6.91
N SER A 117 1.45 12.28 7.66
CA SER A 117 2.75 11.66 7.40
C SER A 117 2.62 10.44 6.50
N ASP A 118 3.52 10.31 5.51
CA ASP A 118 3.67 9.08 4.74
C ASP A 118 4.33 8.00 5.58
N VAL A 119 3.63 6.89 5.80
CA VAL A 119 4.12 5.73 6.55
C VAL A 119 4.19 4.48 5.68
N THR A 120 4.09 4.61 4.36
CA THR A 120 4.06 3.48 3.42
C THR A 120 5.22 2.52 3.65
N GLY A 121 6.43 3.06 3.76
CA GLY A 121 7.66 2.29 3.99
C GLY A 121 7.68 1.52 5.31
N SER A 122 6.82 1.85 6.28
CA SER A 122 6.70 1.09 7.54
C SER A 122 5.85 -0.18 7.40
N TYR A 123 5.06 -0.28 6.33
CA TYR A 123 4.13 -1.39 6.11
C TYR A 123 4.45 -2.19 4.84
N ILE A 124 4.87 -1.53 3.76
CA ILE A 124 5.05 -2.09 2.43
C ILE A 124 6.44 -1.71 1.91
N HIS A 125 7.22 -2.70 1.51
CA HIS A 125 8.60 -2.51 1.03
C HIS A 125 8.80 -2.90 -0.45
N GLY A 126 7.76 -3.40 -1.10
CA GLY A 126 7.87 -3.86 -2.47
C GLY A 126 6.51 -4.12 -3.13
N PRO A 127 6.51 -4.70 -4.33
CA PRO A 127 5.31 -4.82 -5.15
C PRO A 127 4.27 -5.79 -4.54
N PRO A 128 3.01 -5.71 -4.98
CA PRO A 128 1.96 -6.63 -4.55
C PRO A 128 2.38 -8.09 -4.80
N GLY A 129 2.14 -8.96 -3.82
CA GLY A 129 2.41 -10.40 -3.94
C GLY A 129 3.84 -10.86 -3.69
N GLU A 130 4.81 -9.97 -3.44
CA GLU A 130 6.22 -10.34 -3.23
C GLU A 130 6.41 -11.34 -2.08
N ALA A 131 5.69 -11.16 -0.96
CA ALA A 131 5.78 -12.08 0.17
C ALA A 131 5.27 -13.49 -0.18
N SER A 132 4.31 -13.61 -1.12
CA SER A 132 3.86 -14.92 -1.61
C SER A 132 4.94 -15.64 -2.41
N SER A 133 5.78 -14.93 -3.16
CA SER A 133 6.86 -15.53 -3.93
C SER A 133 7.95 -16.06 -2.99
N PHE A 134 8.34 -15.26 -2.00
CA PHE A 134 9.32 -15.69 -0.99
C PHE A 134 8.79 -16.86 -0.15
N SER A 135 7.54 -16.80 0.32
CA SER A 135 6.97 -17.90 1.10
C SER A 135 6.84 -19.20 0.31
N ARG A 136 6.57 -19.12 -1.01
CA ARG A 136 6.57 -20.31 -1.87
C ARG A 136 7.97 -20.91 -2.03
N LEU A 137 8.99 -20.07 -2.20
CA LEU A 137 10.39 -20.53 -2.25
C LEU A 137 10.82 -21.18 -0.94
N VAL A 138 10.51 -20.55 0.19
CA VAL A 138 10.82 -21.10 1.52
C VAL A 138 10.06 -22.40 1.79
N SER A 139 8.76 -22.46 1.47
CA SER A 139 7.98 -23.71 1.58
C SER A 139 8.57 -24.80 0.68
N TRP A 140 8.88 -24.48 -0.58
CA TRP A 140 9.49 -25.44 -1.50
C TRP A 140 10.84 -25.94 -1.00
N LEU A 141 11.68 -25.06 -0.45
CA LEU A 141 12.95 -25.44 0.17
C LEU A 141 12.71 -26.35 1.37
N ALA A 142 11.81 -25.96 2.29
CA ALA A 142 11.45 -26.74 3.47
C ALA A 142 10.94 -28.15 3.11
N ASP A 143 10.06 -28.25 2.12
CA ASP A 143 9.46 -29.50 1.65
C ASP A 143 10.46 -30.38 0.89
N ASN A 144 11.53 -29.79 0.35
CA ASN A 144 12.55 -30.49 -0.44
C ASN A 144 13.93 -30.53 0.23
N VAL A 145 14.09 -30.14 1.50
CA VAL A 145 15.41 -30.12 2.19
C VAL A 145 16.11 -31.46 2.07
N GLY A 146 15.40 -32.57 2.28
CA GLY A 146 15.96 -33.92 2.14
C GLY A 146 16.44 -34.24 0.72
N LYS A 147 15.71 -33.78 -0.31
CA LYS A 147 16.08 -33.98 -1.72
C LYS A 147 17.20 -33.04 -2.17
N ALA A 148 17.23 -31.82 -1.64
CA ALA A 148 18.29 -30.85 -1.87
C ALA A 148 19.63 -31.32 -1.29
N LEU A 149 19.61 -31.95 -0.11
CA LEU A 149 20.80 -32.56 0.49
C LEU A 149 21.35 -33.71 -0.36
N ILE A 150 20.46 -34.57 -0.86
CA ILE A 150 20.84 -35.68 -1.76
C ILE A 150 21.41 -35.15 -3.08
N GLY A 151 20.78 -34.13 -3.67
CA GLY A 151 21.27 -33.48 -4.89
C GLY A 151 22.65 -32.82 -4.70
N LEU A 152 22.89 -32.18 -3.56
CA LEU A 152 24.19 -31.60 -3.21
C LEU A 152 25.26 -32.69 -3.08
N LEU A 153 24.96 -33.79 -2.37
CA LEU A 153 25.87 -34.93 -2.24
C LEU A 153 26.17 -35.58 -3.60
N PHE A 154 25.18 -35.70 -4.47
CA PHE A 154 25.36 -36.21 -5.83
C PHE A 154 26.24 -35.29 -6.68
N ALA A 155 26.04 -33.97 -6.59
CA ALA A 155 26.86 -32.99 -7.29
C ALA A 155 28.32 -33.01 -6.81
N ILE A 156 28.54 -33.14 -5.50
CA ILE A 156 29.90 -33.29 -4.92
C ILE A 156 30.55 -34.58 -5.40
N ALA A 157 29.83 -35.71 -5.36
CA ALA A 157 30.35 -36.99 -5.84
C ALA A 157 30.68 -36.95 -7.34
N LEU A 158 29.83 -36.32 -8.15
CA LEU A 158 30.05 -36.16 -9.59
C LEU A 158 31.26 -35.24 -9.88
N ALA A 159 31.39 -34.14 -9.14
CA ALA A 159 32.56 -33.26 -9.25
C ALA A 159 33.86 -33.98 -8.86
N PHE A 160 33.82 -34.80 -7.81
CA PHE A 160 34.95 -35.62 -7.39
C PHE A 160 35.33 -36.65 -8.45
N LEU A 161 34.34 -37.33 -9.05
CA LEU A 161 34.54 -38.28 -10.15
C LEU A 161 35.12 -37.58 -11.39
N LEU A 162 34.58 -36.43 -11.77
CA LEU A 162 35.08 -35.65 -12.91
C LEU A 162 36.50 -35.15 -12.69
N ALA A 163 36.83 -34.66 -11.49
CA ALA A 163 38.19 -34.28 -11.13
C ALA A 163 39.13 -35.50 -11.17
N TRP A 164 38.74 -36.64 -10.60
CA TRP A 164 39.52 -37.87 -10.59
C TRP A 164 39.80 -38.43 -11.98
N PHE A 165 38.79 -38.42 -12.87
CA PHE A 165 38.95 -38.84 -14.26
C PHE A 165 39.68 -37.79 -15.11
N GLY A 166 39.54 -36.50 -14.81
CA GLY A 166 40.27 -35.42 -15.46
C GLY A 166 41.76 -35.35 -15.11
N LEU A 167 42.13 -35.74 -13.88
CA LEU A 167 43.51 -35.88 -13.40
C LEU A 167 44.22 -37.17 -13.89
N LYS A 168 43.48 -38.11 -14.50
CA LYS A 168 44.01 -39.36 -15.04
C LYS A 168 44.40 -39.30 -16.53
N LYS A 169 44.37 -38.12 -17.15
CA LYS A 169 44.93 -37.84 -18.49
C LYS A 169 46.22 -37.06 -18.36
#